data_AF-A0A7G9WB58-F1
#
_entry.id   AF-A0A7G9WB58-F1
#
_cell.length_a   1.000
_cell.length_b   1.000
_cell.length_c   1.000
_cell.angle_alpha   90.00
_cell.angle_beta   90.00
_cell.angle_gamma   90.00
#
_symmetry.space_group_name_H-M   'P 1'
#
loop_
_entity.id
_entity.type
_entity.pdbx_description
1 polymer ?
#
loop_
_entity_poly.entity_id
_entity_poly.type
_entity_poly.pdbx_seq_one_letter_code
_entity_poly.pdbx_strand_id
1 'polypeptide(L)'
;MDTVYSTINIYNIIKNKYNDYLKPEITSITIIQSEESVWLESVEVENVGGSLEKQTVRRIDLDFIADEPEEPYFNPKDTIEENVRRFIKEFSPYSIIQTTELFRKEACDKIAMKYERFGVDR
;
A
#
# COMPACT_ATOMS: atom_id res chain seq x y z
N MET A 1 3.66 -27.69 -8.91
CA MET A 1 4.33 -26.53 -9.52
C MET A 1 4.69 -25.62 -8.38
N ASP A 2 5.94 -25.18 -8.31
CA ASP A 2 6.35 -24.19 -7.31
C ASP A 2 5.76 -22.85 -7.70
N THR A 3 5.00 -22.22 -6.80
CA THR A 3 4.47 -20.87 -7.04
C THR A 3 5.64 -19.90 -7.04
N VAL A 4 5.90 -19.25 -8.18
CA VAL A 4 6.93 -18.22 -8.30
C VAL A 4 6.37 -16.91 -7.77
N TYR A 5 7.10 -16.29 -6.85
CA TYR A 5 6.78 -14.97 -6.32
C TYR A 5 7.84 -13.96 -6.74
N SER A 6 7.38 -12.78 -7.14
CA SER A 6 8.20 -11.58 -7.27
C SER A 6 7.88 -10.63 -6.13
N THR A 7 8.87 -9.90 -5.63
CA THR A 7 8.67 -8.91 -4.56
C THR A 7 9.47 -7.64 -4.82
N ILE A 8 8.87 -6.48 -4.53
CA ILE A 8 9.57 -5.20 -4.56
C ILE A 8 9.20 -4.42 -3.29
N ASN A 9 10.22 -4.11 -2.48
CA ASN A 9 10.06 -3.23 -1.33
C ASN A 9 10.00 -1.77 -1.78
N ILE A 10 8.92 -1.09 -1.43
CA ILE A 10 8.63 0.30 -1.82
C ILE A 10 8.64 1.27 -0.62
N TYR A 11 9.06 0.81 0.57
CA TYR A 11 9.01 1.59 1.81
C TYR A 11 9.68 2.96 1.67
N ASN A 12 10.92 2.99 1.20
CA ASN A 12 11.67 4.25 1.09
C ASN A 12 11.00 5.24 0.12
N ILE A 13 10.36 4.75 -0.93
CA ILE A 13 9.66 5.60 -1.91
C ILE A 13 8.40 6.19 -1.28
N ILE A 14 7.59 5.35 -0.62
CA ILE A 14 6.37 5.78 0.07
C ILE A 14 6.70 6.72 1.23
N LYS A 15 7.74 6.42 2.02
CA LYS A 15 8.21 7.28 3.10
C LYS A 15 8.64 8.65 2.58
N ASN A 16 9.39 8.71 1.49
CA ASN A 16 9.81 9.99 0.93
C ASN A 16 8.62 10.81 0.39
N LYS A 17 7.62 10.16 -0.20
CA LYS A 17 6.43 10.82 -0.78
C LYS A 17 5.42 11.26 0.30
N TYR A 18 5.28 10.48 1.37
CA TYR A 18 4.21 10.60 2.36
C TYR A 18 4.73 10.58 3.81
N ASN A 19 5.93 11.10 4.05
CA ASN A 19 6.60 11.08 5.37
C ASN A 19 5.68 11.57 6.50
N ASP A 20 4.93 12.64 6.21
CA ASP A 20 4.06 13.28 7.20
C ASP A 20 2.69 12.59 7.33
N TYR A 21 2.41 11.56 6.52
CA TYR A 21 1.14 10.82 6.56
C TYR A 21 1.32 9.37 7.03
N LEU A 22 2.45 8.74 6.69
CA LEU A 22 2.72 7.35 7.01
C LEU A 22 2.72 7.11 8.52
N LYS A 23 2.16 5.97 8.96
CA LYS A 23 2.29 5.53 10.35
C LYS A 23 3.79 5.36 10.70
N PRO A 24 4.28 5.95 11.80
CA PRO A 24 5.70 5.89 12.15
C PRO A 24 6.17 4.48 12.50
N GLU A 25 5.26 3.59 12.91
CA GLU A 25 5.55 2.19 13.23
C GLU A 25 5.81 1.36 11.96
N ILE A 26 5.44 1.83 10.77
CA ILE A 26 5.71 1.11 9.52
C ILE A 26 7.21 1.13 9.21
N THR A 27 7.75 -0.07 9.03
CA THR A 27 9.18 -0.31 8.72
C THR A 27 9.39 -0.93 7.35
N SER A 28 8.36 -1.55 6.78
CA SER A 28 8.40 -2.16 5.45
C SER A 28 7.05 -2.05 4.77
N ILE A 29 7.09 -1.84 3.45
CA ILE A 29 5.94 -1.89 2.54
C ILE A 29 6.44 -2.60 1.28
N THR A 30 5.83 -3.72 0.93
CA THR A 30 6.29 -4.59 -0.16
C THR A 30 5.11 -4.95 -1.05
N ILE A 31 5.27 -4.77 -2.36
CA ILE A 31 4.36 -5.38 -3.34
C ILE A 31 4.87 -6.79 -3.60
N ILE A 32 3.98 -7.76 -3.46
CA ILE A 32 4.23 -9.19 -3.70
C ILE A 32 3.33 -9.61 -4.84
N GLN A 33 3.85 -10.37 -5.80
CA GLN A 33 3.07 -10.82 -6.94
C GLN A 33 3.36 -12.29 -7.24
N SER A 34 2.29 -13.05 -7.48
CA SER A 34 2.33 -14.38 -8.08
C SER A 34 1.74 -14.34 -9.49
N GLU A 35 1.61 -15.50 -10.13
CA GLU A 35 0.88 -15.63 -11.40
C GLU A 35 -0.63 -15.35 -11.27
N GLU A 36 -1.17 -15.34 -10.05
CA GLU A 36 -2.61 -15.30 -9.79
C GLU A 36 -3.10 -14.02 -9.10
N SER A 37 -2.27 -13.36 -8.29
CA SER A 37 -2.70 -12.18 -7.52
C SER A 37 -1.55 -11.23 -7.19
N VAL A 38 -1.92 -10.00 -6.83
CA VAL A 38 -1.01 -8.97 -6.34
C VAL A 38 -1.38 -8.59 -4.91
N TRP A 39 -0.41 -8.56 -4.00
CA TRP A 39 -0.61 -8.19 -2.60
C TRP A 39 0.23 -6.98 -2.21
N LEU A 40 -0.32 -6.18 -1.29
CA LEU A 40 0.44 -5.22 -0.50
C LEU A 40 0.70 -5.80 0.88
N GLU A 41 1.96 -5.96 1.23
CA GLU A 41 2.38 -6.32 2.58
C GLU A 41 2.97 -5.11 3.30
N SER A 42 2.51 -4.85 4.53
CA SER A 42 3.13 -3.88 5.43
C SER A 42 3.58 -4.53 6.73
N VAL A 43 4.70 -4.04 7.26
CA VAL A 43 5.23 -4.46 8.55
C VAL A 43 5.26 -3.27 9.49
N GLU A 44 4.55 -3.38 10.60
CA GLU A 44 4.55 -2.43 11.70
C GLU A 44 5.37 -3.01 12.87
N VAL A 45 6.22 -2.18 13.48
CA VAL A 45 7.03 -2.55 14.65
C VAL A 45 6.73 -1.62 15.81
N GLU A 46 6.30 -2.18 16.93
CA GLU A 46 5.99 -1.48 18.17
C GLU A 46 6.91 -1.96 19.29
N ASN A 47 7.49 -1.05 20.07
CA ASN A 47 8.24 -1.43 21.28
C ASN A 47 7.26 -1.73 22.41
N VAL A 48 7.31 -2.95 22.96
CA VAL A 48 6.41 -3.40 24.03
C VAL A 48 7.06 -3.39 25.42
N GLY A 49 8.22 -2.73 25.55
CA GLY A 49 8.98 -2.56 26.78
C GLY A 49 10.30 -3.33 26.79
N GLY A 50 11.34 -2.71 27.35
CA GLY A 50 12.68 -3.28 27.39
C GLY A 50 13.28 -3.43 25.98
N SER A 51 13.78 -4.63 25.69
CA SER A 51 14.35 -5.00 24.38
C SER A 51 13.38 -5.83 23.52
N LEU A 52 12.08 -5.84 23.84
CA LEU A 52 11.08 -6.62 23.13
C LEU A 52 10.33 -5.76 22.11
N GLU A 53 10.19 -6.29 20.91
CA GLU A 53 9.46 -5.67 19.81
C GLU A 53 8.31 -6.58 19.37
N LYS A 54 7.14 -5.99 19.18
CA LYS A 54 6.01 -6.64 18.53
C LYS A 54 6.04 -6.27 17.06
N GLN A 55 6.07 -7.27 16.20
CA GLN A 55 5.94 -7.10 14.76
C GLN A 55 4.55 -7.53 14.31
N THR A 56 3.88 -6.65 13.58
CA THR A 56 2.59 -6.94 12.95
C THR A 56 2.78 -6.94 11.44
N VAL A 57 2.57 -8.09 10.80
CA VAL A 57 2.60 -8.22 9.34
C VAL A 57 1.16 -8.24 8.84
N ARG A 58 0.83 -7.32 7.93
CA ARG A 58 -0.48 -7.25 7.28
C ARG A 58 -0.29 -7.47 5.80
N ARG A 59 -1.10 -8.34 5.21
CA ARG A 59 -1.13 -8.57 3.77
C ARG A 59 -2.54 -8.32 3.26
N ILE A 60 -2.66 -7.43 2.29
CA ILE A 60 -3.91 -7.07 1.64
C ILE A 60 -3.83 -7.57 0.20
N ASP A 61 -4.82 -8.36 -0.19
CA ASP A 61 -5.04 -8.71 -1.60
C ASP A 61 -5.51 -7.47 -2.35
N LEU A 62 -4.86 -7.11 -3.45
CA LEU A 62 -5.19 -5.92 -4.23
C LEU A 62 -6.20 -6.21 -5.35
N ASP A 63 -6.62 -7.47 -5.53
CA ASP A 63 -7.53 -7.88 -6.61
C ASP A 63 -8.94 -7.26 -6.47
N PHE A 64 -9.33 -6.76 -5.29
CA PHE A 64 -10.60 -6.03 -5.10
C PHE A 64 -10.62 -4.62 -5.69
N ILE A 65 -9.45 -4.09 -6.06
CA ILE A 65 -9.31 -2.76 -6.63
C ILE A 65 -9.42 -2.88 -8.15
N ALA A 66 -10.45 -2.29 -8.73
CA ALA A 66 -10.73 -2.37 -10.15
C ALA A 66 -11.26 -1.02 -10.68
N ASP A 67 -10.78 -0.61 -11.85
CA ASP A 67 -11.32 0.57 -12.56
C ASP A 67 -12.57 0.19 -13.37
N GLU A 68 -12.64 -1.04 -13.86
CA GLU A 68 -13.77 -1.61 -14.61
C GLU A 68 -14.18 -2.98 -14.02
N PRO A 69 -15.45 -3.42 -14.19
CA PRO A 69 -15.99 -4.60 -13.50
C PRO A 69 -15.23 -5.92 -13.71
N GLU A 70 -14.40 -6.02 -14.76
CA GLU A 70 -13.76 -7.26 -15.20
C GLU A 70 -12.22 -7.17 -15.24
N GLU A 71 -11.62 -6.02 -14.92
CA GLU A 71 -10.17 -5.82 -14.99
C GLU A 71 -9.61 -5.30 -13.65
N PRO A 72 -8.77 -6.08 -12.94
CA PRO A 72 -8.13 -5.62 -11.72
C PRO A 72 -7.16 -4.48 -12.04
N TYR A 73 -7.19 -3.44 -11.21
CA TYR A 73 -6.28 -2.29 -11.32
C TYR A 73 -4.81 -2.72 -11.19
N PHE A 74 -4.57 -3.69 -10.29
CA PHE A 74 -3.28 -4.36 -10.11
C PHE A 74 -3.36 -5.75 -10.72
N ASN A 75 -2.95 -5.88 -11.98
CA ASN A 75 -3.13 -7.12 -12.72
C ASN A 75 -1.92 -8.05 -12.52
N PRO A 76 -2.11 -9.30 -12.05
CA PRO A 76 -1.01 -10.26 -11.86
C PRO A 76 -0.33 -10.66 -13.19
N LYS A 77 -0.98 -10.41 -14.34
CA LYS A 77 -0.40 -10.62 -15.68
C LYS A 77 0.55 -9.50 -16.11
N ASP A 78 0.48 -8.32 -15.49
CA ASP A 78 1.46 -7.25 -15.69
C ASP A 78 2.76 -7.60 -14.97
N THR A 79 3.89 -6.98 -15.38
CA THR A 79 5.14 -7.11 -14.63
C THR A 79 5.00 -6.49 -13.23
N ILE A 80 5.72 -7.01 -12.23
CA ILE A 80 5.70 -6.44 -10.88
C ILE A 80 6.12 -4.95 -10.87
N GLU A 81 7.05 -4.55 -11.74
CA GLU A 81 7.48 -3.16 -11.89
C GLU A 81 6.34 -2.25 -12.34
N GLU A 82 5.43 -2.75 -13.17
CA GLU A 82 4.27 -2.02 -13.64
C GLU A 82 3.23 -1.84 -12.52
N ASN A 83 2.93 -2.90 -11.76
CA ASN A 83 2.06 -2.80 -10.58
C ASN A 83 2.65 -1.87 -9.50
N VAL A 84 3.95 -1.91 -9.29
CA VAL A 84 4.68 -0.98 -8.41
C VAL A 84 4.58 0.46 -8.92
N ARG A 85 4.76 0.67 -10.23
CA ARG A 85 4.65 1.98 -10.87
C ARG A 85 3.25 2.54 -10.70
N ARG A 86 2.21 1.73 -10.94
CA ARG A 86 0.80 2.08 -10.71
C ARG A 86 0.58 2.51 -9.26
N PHE A 87 1.00 1.70 -8.29
CA PHE A 87 0.82 2.02 -6.86
C PHE A 87 1.52 3.34 -6.45
N ILE A 88 2.74 3.57 -6.91
CA ILE A 88 3.55 4.72 -6.47
C ILE A 88 3.15 6.01 -7.19
N LYS A 89 2.88 5.94 -8.50
CA LYS A 89 2.76 7.13 -9.36
C LYS A 89 1.31 7.48 -9.70
N GLU A 90 0.44 6.49 -9.82
CA GLU A 90 -0.91 6.67 -10.36
C GLU A 90 -1.98 6.50 -9.29
N PHE A 91 -1.79 5.54 -8.38
CA PHE A 91 -2.69 5.28 -7.28
C PHE A 91 -2.66 6.45 -6.31
N SER A 92 -3.83 7.05 -6.14
CA SER A 92 -3.96 8.34 -5.51
C SER A 92 -3.91 8.25 -3.98
N PRO A 93 -3.57 9.33 -3.27
CA PRO A 93 -3.61 9.35 -1.82
C PRO A 93 -5.00 8.99 -1.27
N TYR A 94 -6.08 9.43 -1.92
CA TYR A 94 -7.44 9.06 -1.51
C TYR A 94 -7.69 7.56 -1.66
N SER A 95 -7.33 6.96 -2.81
CA SER A 95 -7.48 5.52 -3.01
C SER A 95 -6.65 4.72 -2.00
N ILE A 96 -5.44 5.17 -1.66
CA ILE A 96 -4.60 4.53 -0.63
C ILE A 96 -5.30 4.50 0.73
N ILE A 97 -5.94 5.59 1.17
CA ILE A 97 -6.61 5.62 2.48
C ILE A 97 -7.92 4.83 2.51
N GLN A 98 -8.56 4.64 1.35
CA GLN A 98 -9.80 3.85 1.24
C GLN A 98 -9.52 2.35 1.20
N THR A 99 -8.34 1.95 0.75
CA THR A 99 -8.02 0.54 0.44
C THR A 99 -6.94 -0.06 1.34
N THR A 100 -6.19 0.76 2.09
CA THR A 100 -5.06 0.33 2.91
C THR A 100 -5.04 1.01 4.28
N GLU A 101 -4.27 0.45 5.21
CA GLU A 101 -4.05 1.03 6.54
C GLU A 101 -2.66 1.65 6.70
N LEU A 102 -2.06 2.19 5.63
CA LEU A 102 -0.69 2.71 5.69
C LEU A 102 -0.56 4.04 6.45
N PHE A 103 -1.60 4.88 6.43
CA PHE A 103 -1.52 6.25 6.93
C PHE A 103 -2.09 6.40 8.35
N ARG A 104 -1.60 7.44 9.05
CA ARG A 104 -2.13 7.89 10.33
C ARG A 104 -3.57 8.37 10.16
N LYS A 105 -4.39 8.17 11.19
CA LYS A 105 -5.80 8.58 11.16
C LYS A 105 -5.98 10.05 10.80
N GLU A 106 -5.16 10.94 11.37
CA GLU A 106 -5.23 12.38 11.11
C GLU A 106 -4.87 12.72 9.66
N ALA A 107 -4.02 11.92 9.02
CA ALA A 107 -3.68 12.07 7.61
C ALA A 107 -4.82 11.57 6.71
N CYS A 108 -5.44 10.43 7.06
CA CYS A 108 -6.64 9.95 6.37
C CYS A 108 -7.77 10.97 6.41
N ASP A 109 -8.07 11.52 7.60
CA ASP A 109 -9.11 12.53 7.79
C ASP A 109 -8.83 13.78 6.92
N LYS A 110 -7.57 14.25 6.87
CA LYS A 110 -7.17 15.39 6.03
C LYS A 110 -7.32 15.11 4.53
N ILE A 111 -6.90 13.92 4.08
CA ILE A 111 -6.97 13.53 2.66
C ILE A 111 -8.44 13.39 2.24
N ALA A 112 -9.26 12.72 3.05
CA ALA A 112 -10.69 12.57 2.80
C ALA A 112 -11.39 13.93 2.71
N MET A 113 -11.17 14.82 3.69
CA MET A 113 -11.74 16.17 3.66
C MET A 113 -11.33 16.98 2.43
N LYS A 114 -10.06 16.86 1.99
CA LYS A 114 -9.57 17.55 0.77
C LYS A 114 -10.30 17.01 -0.47
N TYR A 115 -10.47 15.70 -0.56
CA TYR A 115 -11.15 15.06 -1.68
C TYR A 115 -12.65 15.41 -1.71
N GLU A 116 -13.36 15.28 -0.59
CA GLU A 116 -14.79 15.59 -0.49
C GLU A 116 -15.11 17.06 -0.80
N ARG A 117 -14.24 17.98 -0.37
CA ARG A 117 -14.48 19.41 -0.53
C ARG A 117 -14.13 19.95 -1.91
N PHE A 118 -13.12 19.37 -2.56
CA PHE A 118 -12.56 19.94 -3.80
C PHE A 118 -12.55 18.97 -4.99
N GLY A 119 -12.86 17.69 -4.79
CA GLY A 119 -12.71 16.64 -5.81
C GLY A 119 -11.25 16.43 -6.23
N VAL A 120 -10.27 16.88 -5.42
CA VAL A 120 -8.86 16.86 -5.79
C VAL A 120 -8.17 15.67 -5.16
N ASP A 121 -7.65 14.80 -6.03
CA ASP A 121 -6.93 13.58 -5.66
C ASP A 121 -5.42 13.62 -5.96
N ARG A 122 -4.89 14.83 -6.24
CA ARG A 122 -3.48 15.06 -6.57
C ARG A 122 -2.88 16.26 -5.83
#